data_AF-A0A2S9QDY1-F1
#
_entry.id   AF-A0A2S9QDY1-F1
#
_cell.length_a   1.000
_cell.length_b   1.000
_cell.length_c   1.000
_cell.angle_alpha   90.00
_cell.angle_beta   90.00
_cell.angle_gamma   90.00
#
_symmetry.space_group_name_H-M   'P 1'
#
loop_
_entity.id
_entity.type
_entity.pdbx_description
1 polymer ?
#
loop_
_entity_poly.entity_id
_entity_poly.type
_entity_poly.pdbx_seq_one_letter_code
_entity_poly.pdbx_strand_id
1 'polypeptide(L)'
;MALLAIRSYPSADNLCLDPQATRMLNRLTLLVLAWFLACCALPAQAGSSDPSQSDPSQSDPHAAIQLLPGQAHPEGLAGLAIQLAPGWKTYWRNPGDAGIPPTFDWSRSENLREVTVLWPAPSRYDQEGASSAVYHDEVVLPLRISAIDPSKPVRLALGLDYAACKTICVPAKGSADVILSPGTQKGEGSAEIEQAMKKVPVSREIGATETLAIKQVRLDTATNPARLTIDVSAPSASALFVEGPMKWYLPMPEPADKADKANPQRFVLPLEGLPKGATLAGNELRFTLSTGEAGVESLYRLP
;
A
#
# COMPACT_ATOMS: atom_id res chain seq x y z
N MET A 1 49.87 -22.75 -65.17
CA MET A 1 50.98 -23.34 -64.38
C MET A 1 50.34 -24.14 -63.25
N ALA A 2 50.47 -25.44 -63.09
CA ALA A 2 51.25 -26.46 -63.78
C ALA A 2 50.51 -27.83 -63.64
N LEU A 3 50.64 -28.64 -64.70
CA LEU A 3 50.67 -30.11 -64.82
C LEU A 3 50.04 -31.01 -63.73
N LEU A 4 49.07 -31.87 -64.06
CA LEU A 4 49.18 -33.23 -64.65
C LEU A 4 49.78 -34.29 -63.70
N ALA A 5 48.96 -35.28 -63.32
CA ALA A 5 49.30 -36.70 -63.46
C ALA A 5 48.09 -37.62 -63.22
N ILE A 6 47.83 -38.46 -64.21
CA ILE A 6 46.85 -39.54 -64.32
C ILE A 6 47.42 -40.83 -63.70
N ARG A 7 46.56 -41.72 -63.17
CA ARG A 7 46.64 -43.22 -63.12
C ARG A 7 45.68 -43.71 -62.03
N SER A 8 44.98 -44.84 -62.06
CA SER A 8 44.64 -45.90 -63.00
C SER A 8 43.51 -46.70 -62.32
N TYR A 9 42.52 -47.17 -63.07
CA TYR A 9 41.55 -48.19 -62.59
C TYR A 9 42.20 -49.59 -62.60
N PRO A 10 41.72 -50.50 -61.74
CA PRO A 10 41.01 -51.70 -62.24
C PRO A 10 39.71 -51.94 -61.44
N SER A 11 38.58 -52.18 -62.10
CA SER A 11 38.04 -53.47 -62.56
C SER A 11 37.76 -54.48 -61.45
N ALA A 12 36.49 -54.91 -61.43
CA ALA A 12 35.91 -55.97 -60.62
C ALA A 12 36.60 -57.32 -60.87
N ASP A 13 36.63 -58.17 -59.83
CA ASP A 13 36.30 -59.60 -59.93
C ASP A 13 36.15 -60.25 -58.54
N ASN A 14 34.97 -60.85 -58.33
CA ASN A 14 34.72 -62.16 -57.71
C ASN A 14 35.25 -62.46 -56.30
N LEU A 15 34.34 -62.66 -55.32
CA LEU A 15 33.95 -64.01 -54.85
C LEU A 15 33.08 -63.98 -53.57
N CYS A 16 32.09 -64.88 -53.59
CA CYS A 16 31.49 -65.60 -52.47
C CYS A 16 30.46 -64.89 -51.54
N LEU A 17 29.20 -65.20 -51.85
CA LEU A 17 28.09 -65.33 -50.89
C LEU A 17 28.47 -66.30 -49.75
N ASP A 18 28.23 -65.91 -48.49
CA ASP A 18 28.07 -66.84 -47.37
C ASP A 18 26.78 -66.49 -46.57
N PRO A 19 25.76 -67.36 -46.54
CA PRO A 19 24.41 -67.05 -46.04
C PRO A 19 24.20 -67.26 -44.53
N GLN A 20 25.23 -67.08 -43.68
CA GLN A 20 25.12 -67.33 -42.24
C GLN A 20 24.93 -66.10 -41.31
N ALA A 21 24.71 -64.90 -41.85
CA ALA A 21 24.63 -63.66 -41.05
C ALA A 21 23.20 -63.21 -40.65
N THR A 22 22.17 -64.06 -40.70
CA THR A 22 20.77 -63.64 -40.48
C THR A 22 20.13 -64.10 -39.16
N ARG A 23 20.88 -64.75 -38.25
CA ARG A 23 20.32 -65.25 -36.98
C ARG A 23 20.80 -64.55 -35.69
N MET A 24 21.76 -63.63 -35.76
CA MET A 24 22.21 -62.86 -34.59
C MET A 24 21.69 -61.41 -34.53
N LEU A 25 21.00 -60.92 -35.56
CA LEU A 25 20.47 -59.56 -35.59
C LEU A 25 19.07 -59.40 -34.95
N ASN A 26 18.55 -60.44 -34.29
CA ASN A 26 17.18 -60.45 -33.74
C ASN A 26 17.10 -60.59 -32.21
N ARG A 27 18.23 -60.44 -31.50
CA ARG A 27 18.25 -60.39 -30.03
C ARG A 27 18.76 -59.07 -29.44
N LEU A 28 19.43 -58.23 -30.23
CA LEU A 28 19.87 -56.91 -29.77
C LEU A 28 18.81 -55.81 -29.96
N THR A 29 17.86 -55.99 -30.87
CA THR A 29 16.81 -54.99 -31.17
C THR A 29 15.66 -54.99 -30.15
N LEU A 30 15.49 -56.07 -29.38
CA LEU A 30 14.45 -56.19 -28.36
C LEU A 30 14.84 -55.58 -27.00
N LEU A 31 16.11 -55.27 -26.77
CA LEU A 31 16.58 -54.65 -25.52
C LEU A 31 16.60 -53.12 -25.56
N VAL A 32 16.60 -52.49 -26.74
CA VAL A 32 16.56 -51.02 -26.88
C VAL A 32 15.13 -50.48 -26.82
N LEU A 33 14.11 -51.26 -27.22
CA LEU A 33 12.71 -50.84 -27.18
C LEU A 33 12.09 -50.91 -25.76
N ALA A 34 12.65 -51.73 -24.87
CA ALA A 34 12.19 -51.83 -23.48
C ALA A 34 12.68 -50.67 -22.59
N TRP A 35 13.72 -49.94 -23.00
CA TRP A 35 14.19 -48.74 -22.29
C TRP A 35 13.42 -47.47 -22.66
N PHE A 36 12.77 -47.44 -23.83
CA PHE A 36 11.95 -46.28 -24.25
C PHE A 36 10.52 -46.32 -23.69
N LEU A 37 9.98 -47.49 -23.32
CA LEU A 37 8.65 -47.59 -22.71
C LEU A 37 8.61 -47.42 -21.18
N ALA A 38 9.77 -47.40 -20.50
CA ALA A 38 9.83 -47.25 -19.04
C ALA A 38 9.83 -45.78 -18.55
N CYS A 39 9.83 -44.79 -19.45
CA CYS A 39 9.87 -43.37 -19.10
C CYS A 39 8.49 -42.68 -19.05
N CYS A 40 7.39 -43.39 -19.35
CA CYS A 40 6.04 -42.80 -19.44
C CYS A 40 5.12 -43.11 -18.24
N ALA A 41 5.63 -43.66 -17.13
CA ALA A 41 4.83 -44.02 -15.96
C ALA A 41 5.13 -43.14 -14.72
N LEU A 42 5.36 -41.84 -14.93
CA LEU A 42 5.37 -40.88 -13.82
C LEU A 42 3.93 -40.39 -13.57
N PRO A 43 3.39 -40.51 -12.35
CA PRO A 43 2.09 -39.93 -12.02
C PRO A 43 2.19 -38.41 -12.17
N ALA A 44 1.39 -37.85 -13.06
CA ALA A 44 1.15 -36.41 -13.13
C ALA A 44 0.45 -35.98 -11.84
N GLN A 45 1.22 -35.52 -10.86
CA GLN A 45 0.69 -34.74 -9.75
C GLN A 45 0.13 -33.45 -10.35
N ALA A 46 -1.18 -33.41 -10.57
CA ALA A 46 -1.90 -32.18 -10.85
C ALA A 46 -1.78 -31.33 -9.58
N GLY A 47 -0.84 -30.38 -9.58
CA GLY A 47 -0.77 -29.37 -8.54
C GLY A 47 -2.09 -28.61 -8.52
N SER A 48 -2.84 -28.77 -7.45
CA SER A 48 -3.96 -27.89 -7.13
C SER A 48 -3.41 -26.48 -6.98
N SER A 49 -3.69 -25.63 -7.96
CA SER A 49 -3.48 -24.19 -7.85
C SER A 49 -4.42 -23.67 -6.77
N ASP A 50 -3.87 -23.46 -5.58
CA ASP A 50 -4.48 -22.68 -4.52
C ASP A 50 -4.64 -21.22 -5.02
N PRO A 51 -5.85 -20.66 -5.11
CA PRO A 51 -6.06 -19.30 -5.58
C PRO A 51 -5.74 -18.32 -4.44
N SER A 52 -4.46 -18.17 -4.10
CA SER A 52 -3.99 -17.15 -3.14
C SER A 52 -2.52 -16.77 -3.28
N GLN A 53 -1.83 -17.17 -4.35
CA GLN A 53 -0.46 -16.71 -4.59
C GLN A 53 -0.47 -15.40 -5.36
N SER A 54 -0.25 -14.31 -4.61
CA SER A 54 0.22 -13.03 -5.13
C SER A 54 1.46 -13.25 -6.01
N ASP A 55 1.47 -12.59 -7.18
CA ASP A 55 2.57 -12.65 -8.14
C ASP A 55 3.89 -12.19 -7.47
N PRO A 56 4.94 -13.05 -7.38
CA PRO A 56 6.19 -12.71 -6.70
C PRO A 56 6.97 -11.55 -7.34
N SER A 57 6.61 -11.14 -8.56
CA SER A 57 7.36 -10.16 -9.35
C SER A 57 7.14 -8.69 -8.95
N GLN A 58 6.29 -8.40 -7.95
CA GLN A 58 6.04 -7.05 -7.42
C GLN A 58 6.13 -6.95 -5.89
N SER A 59 6.99 -7.75 -5.26
CA SER A 59 7.26 -7.55 -3.82
C SER A 59 8.21 -6.36 -3.63
N ASP A 60 7.71 -5.28 -3.00
CA ASP A 60 8.57 -4.21 -2.51
C ASP A 60 9.45 -4.79 -1.38
N PRO A 61 10.80 -4.76 -1.48
CA PRO A 61 11.66 -5.23 -0.41
C PRO A 61 11.54 -4.41 0.89
N HIS A 62 10.86 -3.27 0.87
CA HIS A 62 10.74 -2.35 1.99
C HIS A 62 9.35 -2.36 2.64
N ALA A 63 8.35 -2.97 2.01
CA ALA A 63 7.05 -3.18 2.64
C ALA A 63 6.29 -4.40 2.09
N ALA A 64 5.53 -5.04 2.96
CA ALA A 64 4.54 -6.05 2.58
C ALA A 64 3.13 -5.45 2.64
N ILE A 65 2.35 -5.69 1.59
CA ILE A 65 0.99 -5.17 1.43
C ILE A 65 -0.01 -6.33 1.47
N GLN A 66 -1.03 -6.22 2.31
CA GLN A 66 -2.08 -7.23 2.43
C GLN A 66 -3.46 -6.58 2.60
N LEU A 67 -4.48 -7.17 1.98
CA LEU A 67 -5.87 -6.90 2.32
C LEU A 67 -6.35 -7.91 3.35
N LEU A 68 -6.89 -7.39 4.45
CA LEU A 68 -7.40 -8.15 5.57
C LEU A 68 -8.93 -8.28 5.44
N PRO A 69 -9.49 -9.50 5.39
CA PRO A 69 -10.94 -9.69 5.37
C PRO A 69 -11.52 -9.36 6.75
N GLY A 70 -12.54 -8.51 6.78
CA GLY A 70 -13.32 -8.20 7.98
C GLY A 70 -14.77 -8.65 7.86
N GLN A 71 -15.71 -7.74 8.13
CA GLN A 71 -17.15 -7.98 8.05
C GLN A 71 -17.67 -7.74 6.63
N ALA A 72 -18.73 -8.44 6.21
CA ALA A 72 -19.33 -8.27 4.88
C ALA A 72 -20.69 -7.55 4.84
N HIS A 73 -21.40 -7.40 5.97
CA HIS A 73 -22.80 -6.92 6.01
C HIS A 73 -23.09 -6.06 7.26
N PRO A 74 -23.99 -5.04 7.20
CA PRO A 74 -24.65 -4.44 6.03
C PRO A 74 -23.78 -3.46 5.23
N GLU A 75 -22.70 -2.96 5.85
CA GLU A 75 -21.58 -2.30 5.19
C GLU A 75 -20.35 -3.18 5.46
N GLY A 76 -19.56 -3.43 4.41
CA GLY A 76 -18.37 -4.26 4.54
C GLY A 76 -17.24 -3.51 5.25
N LEU A 77 -16.43 -4.24 6.00
CA LEU A 77 -15.18 -3.78 6.56
C LEU A 77 -14.06 -4.68 6.07
N ALA A 78 -13.00 -4.05 5.57
CA ALA A 78 -11.72 -4.70 5.29
C ALA A 78 -10.60 -3.84 5.90
N GLY A 79 -9.39 -4.37 5.92
CA GLY A 79 -8.19 -3.62 6.29
C GLY A 79 -7.18 -3.63 5.17
N LEU A 80 -6.43 -2.56 4.99
CA LEU A 80 -5.19 -2.56 4.22
C LEU A 80 -4.02 -2.52 5.20
N ALA A 81 -3.33 -3.64 5.36
CA ALA A 81 -2.11 -3.72 6.15
C ALA A 81 -0.89 -3.39 5.28
N ILE A 82 -0.07 -2.47 5.80
CA ILE A 82 1.21 -2.08 5.22
C ILE A 82 2.26 -2.33 6.30
N GLN A 83 2.99 -3.45 6.18
CA GLN A 83 4.11 -3.76 7.06
C GLN A 83 5.39 -3.20 6.45
N LEU A 84 6.06 -2.30 7.15
CA LEU A 84 7.30 -1.68 6.69
C LEU A 84 8.52 -2.39 7.29
N ALA A 85 9.62 -2.42 6.54
CA ALA A 85 10.89 -2.88 7.08
C ALA A 85 11.39 -1.96 8.21
N PRO A 86 12.21 -2.44 9.16
CA PRO A 86 12.64 -1.64 10.31
C PRO A 86 13.28 -0.28 9.94
N GLY A 87 12.73 0.78 10.54
CA GLY A 87 13.15 2.17 10.33
C GLY A 87 12.61 2.82 9.04
N TRP A 88 11.83 2.09 8.25
CA TRP A 88 11.08 2.63 7.11
C TRP A 88 9.74 3.20 7.55
N LYS A 89 9.22 4.12 6.74
CA LYS A 89 7.98 4.85 6.97
C LYS A 89 7.20 4.95 5.66
N THR A 90 5.89 5.13 5.76
CA THR A 90 5.04 5.54 4.65
C THR A 90 4.26 6.80 5.03
N TYR A 91 3.63 7.46 4.06
CA TYR A 91 2.97 8.73 4.29
C TYR A 91 1.48 8.62 4.58
N TRP A 92 0.99 9.61 5.31
CA TRP A 92 -0.43 9.89 5.47
C TRP A 92 -1.04 10.47 4.19
N ARG A 93 -2.38 10.57 4.13
CA ARG A 93 -3.12 11.17 3.01
C ARG A 93 -2.69 12.61 2.68
N ASN A 94 -2.32 13.38 3.70
CA ASN A 94 -1.72 14.69 3.55
C ASN A 94 -0.29 14.63 4.12
N PRO A 95 0.73 14.45 3.27
CA PRO A 95 2.05 14.03 3.73
C PRO A 95 2.87 15.14 4.38
N GLY A 96 2.47 16.40 4.29
CA GLY A 96 3.28 17.55 4.68
C GLY A 96 4.26 17.99 3.56
N ASP A 97 5.37 18.60 3.95
CA ASP A 97 6.21 19.39 3.03
C ASP A 97 6.99 18.56 2.00
N ALA A 98 7.35 17.32 2.37
CA ALA A 98 8.36 16.53 1.64
C ALA A 98 7.89 15.12 1.27
N GLY A 99 6.62 14.79 1.45
CA GLY A 99 6.13 13.43 1.22
C GLY A 99 5.23 13.25 0.01
N ILE A 100 4.98 11.98 -0.32
CA ILE A 100 4.18 11.54 -1.46
C ILE A 100 2.97 10.79 -0.92
N PRO A 101 1.74 11.30 -1.10
CA PRO A 101 0.57 10.62 -0.59
C PRO A 101 0.33 9.31 -1.36
N PRO A 102 -0.16 8.25 -0.72
CA PRO A 102 -0.52 7.03 -1.41
C PRO A 102 -1.75 7.23 -2.31
N THR A 103 -1.79 6.53 -3.44
CA THR A 103 -2.94 6.50 -4.35
C THR A 103 -3.45 5.08 -4.52
N PHE A 104 -4.77 4.92 -4.40
CA PHE A 104 -5.45 3.64 -4.45
C PHE A 104 -6.23 3.50 -5.75
N ASP A 105 -6.05 2.37 -6.43
CA ASP A 105 -6.83 1.95 -7.59
C ASP A 105 -7.64 0.70 -7.22
N TRP A 106 -8.96 0.82 -7.29
CA TRP A 106 -9.91 -0.27 -7.01
C TRP A 106 -10.61 -0.76 -8.28
N SER A 107 -10.22 -0.29 -9.47
CA SER A 107 -10.92 -0.50 -10.74
C SER A 107 -11.05 -1.97 -11.16
N ARG A 108 -10.19 -2.85 -10.63
CA ARG A 108 -10.22 -4.30 -10.86
C ARG A 108 -11.14 -5.07 -9.90
N SER A 109 -11.80 -4.37 -8.99
CA SER A 109 -12.73 -4.99 -8.02
C SER A 109 -14.04 -5.39 -8.68
N GLU A 110 -14.72 -6.39 -8.11
CA GLU A 110 -15.99 -6.91 -8.62
C GLU A 110 -17.08 -6.76 -7.55
N ASN A 111 -18.30 -6.40 -7.99
CA ASN A 111 -19.44 -6.09 -7.11
C ASN A 111 -19.17 -4.94 -6.10
N LEU A 112 -18.15 -4.13 -6.37
CA LEU A 112 -17.78 -2.97 -5.55
C LEU A 112 -18.49 -1.70 -6.03
N ARG A 113 -19.15 -1.00 -5.12
CA ARG A 113 -19.73 0.33 -5.37
C ARG A 113 -18.79 1.44 -4.94
N GLU A 114 -18.25 1.34 -3.73
CA GLU A 114 -17.40 2.37 -3.13
C GLU A 114 -16.47 1.78 -2.08
N VAL A 115 -15.27 2.38 -1.95
CA VAL A 115 -14.34 2.17 -0.84
C VAL A 115 -14.06 3.51 -0.19
N THR A 116 -14.32 3.61 1.11
CA THR A 116 -13.83 4.73 1.92
C THR A 116 -12.63 4.27 2.74
N VAL A 117 -11.47 4.89 2.52
CA VAL A 117 -10.28 4.69 3.34
C VAL A 117 -10.42 5.53 4.61
N LEU A 118 -10.38 4.87 5.76
CA LEU A 118 -10.31 5.50 7.07
C LEU A 118 -8.85 5.57 7.51
N TRP A 119 -8.47 6.72 8.05
CA TRP A 119 -7.07 7.01 8.32
C TRP A 119 -6.83 7.09 9.82
N PRO A 120 -6.09 6.13 10.41
CA PRO A 120 -5.51 6.30 11.73
C PRO A 120 -4.74 7.63 11.84
N ALA A 121 -4.74 8.25 13.01
CA ALA A 121 -4.02 9.50 13.22
C ALA A 121 -2.51 9.30 12.91
N PRO A 122 -1.88 10.17 12.10
CA PRO A 122 -0.47 10.00 11.76
C PRO A 122 0.44 10.46 12.89
N SER A 123 1.73 10.14 12.75
CA SER A 123 2.81 10.72 13.55
C SER A 123 3.50 11.83 12.77
N ARG A 124 4.02 12.82 13.49
CA ARG A 124 4.86 13.87 12.91
C ARG A 124 6.30 13.38 12.82
N TYR A 125 6.93 13.62 11.68
CA TYR A 125 8.34 13.34 11.46
C TYR A 125 9.04 14.57 10.88
N ASP A 126 10.10 15.02 11.54
CA ASP A 126 10.90 16.17 11.15
C ASP A 126 12.26 15.71 10.64
N GLN A 127 12.63 16.10 9.42
CA GLN A 127 13.93 15.81 8.82
C GLN A 127 14.38 16.99 7.96
N GLU A 128 15.64 17.42 8.13
CA GLU A 128 16.29 18.45 7.29
C GLU A 128 15.49 19.75 7.12
N GLY A 129 14.70 20.12 8.14
CA GLY A 129 13.87 21.33 8.12
C GLY A 129 12.52 21.18 7.42
N ALA A 130 12.15 19.97 7.00
CA ALA A 130 10.82 19.63 6.49
C ALA A 130 10.06 18.76 7.49
N SER A 131 8.74 18.91 7.50
CA SER A 131 7.85 18.18 8.40
C SER A 131 6.87 17.33 7.61
N SER A 132 6.73 16.07 8.01
CA SER A 132 5.88 15.10 7.33
C SER A 132 4.94 14.38 8.29
N ALA A 133 3.78 13.99 7.77
CA ALA A 133 2.83 13.12 8.44
C ALA A 133 3.03 11.68 7.96
N VAL A 134 3.44 10.79 8.87
CA VAL A 134 3.93 9.45 8.53
C VAL A 134 3.34 8.37 9.42
N TYR A 135 3.44 7.14 8.92
CA TYR A 135 3.31 5.90 9.67
C TYR A 135 4.65 5.18 9.73
N HIS A 136 4.99 4.64 10.89
CA HIS A 136 6.21 3.90 11.14
C HIS A 136 5.90 2.42 11.32
N ASP A 137 6.82 1.55 10.88
CA ASP A 137 6.84 0.09 11.10
C ASP A 137 5.63 -0.69 10.56
N GLU A 138 4.40 -0.27 10.87
CA GLU A 138 3.16 -0.84 10.39
C GLU A 138 2.04 0.20 10.38
N VAL A 139 1.13 0.08 9.42
CA VAL A 139 -0.20 0.69 9.52
C VAL A 139 -1.25 -0.25 8.93
N VAL A 140 -2.38 -0.36 9.63
CA VAL A 140 -3.62 -0.92 9.06
C VAL A 140 -4.57 0.24 8.79
N LEU A 141 -4.93 0.46 7.53
CA LEU A 141 -5.95 1.42 7.12
C LEU A 141 -7.30 0.70 7.05
N PRO A 142 -8.27 1.00 7.94
CA PRO A 142 -9.60 0.42 7.81
C PRO A 142 -10.30 0.92 6.54
N LEU A 143 -11.01 0.02 5.88
CA LEU A 143 -11.73 0.27 4.64
C LEU A 143 -13.21 0.01 4.88
N ARG A 144 -14.07 1.02 4.67
CA ARG A 144 -15.51 0.77 4.54
C ARG A 144 -15.82 0.45 3.10
N ILE A 145 -16.54 -0.65 2.89
CA ILE A 145 -16.83 -1.23 1.60
C ILE A 145 -18.34 -1.21 1.39
N SER A 146 -18.79 -0.58 0.30
CA SER A 146 -20.18 -0.65 -0.14
C SER A 146 -20.27 -1.55 -1.37
N ALA A 147 -21.16 -2.55 -1.32
CA ALA A 147 -21.42 -3.45 -2.43
C ALA A 147 -22.42 -2.86 -3.44
N ILE A 148 -22.37 -3.32 -4.69
CA ILE A 148 -23.45 -3.06 -5.66
C ILE A 148 -24.68 -3.90 -5.28
N ASP A 149 -24.47 -5.19 -5.05
CA ASP A 149 -25.44 -6.18 -4.57
C ASP A 149 -24.91 -6.82 -3.26
N PRO A 150 -25.47 -6.46 -2.10
CA PRO A 150 -25.02 -6.99 -0.80
C PRO A 150 -25.20 -8.51 -0.65
N SER A 151 -26.07 -9.13 -1.45
CA SER A 151 -26.30 -10.58 -1.39
C SER A 151 -25.22 -11.41 -2.08
N LYS A 152 -24.28 -10.76 -2.79
CA LYS A 152 -23.20 -11.40 -3.54
C LYS A 152 -21.83 -11.06 -2.94
N PRO A 153 -20.82 -11.94 -3.09
CA PRO A 153 -19.46 -11.62 -2.70
C PRO A 153 -18.96 -10.33 -3.33
N VAL A 154 -18.14 -9.59 -2.59
CA VAL A 154 -17.37 -8.46 -3.11
C VAL A 154 -15.93 -8.91 -3.23
N ARG A 155 -15.37 -8.87 -4.44
CA ARG A 155 -13.93 -9.04 -4.64
C ARG A 155 -13.29 -7.67 -4.61
N LEU A 156 -12.50 -7.40 -3.58
CA LEU A 156 -11.74 -6.16 -3.44
C LEU A 156 -10.35 -6.39 -4.01
N ALA A 157 -9.98 -5.67 -5.06
CA ALA A 157 -8.68 -5.76 -5.72
C ALA A 157 -7.98 -4.40 -5.70
N LEU A 158 -6.88 -4.31 -4.95
CA LEU A 158 -6.08 -3.11 -4.77
C LEU A 158 -4.94 -3.04 -5.80
N GLY A 159 -4.79 -1.89 -6.44
CA GLY A 159 -3.51 -1.35 -6.90
C GLY A 159 -3.12 -0.17 -6.02
N LEU A 160 -1.89 -0.15 -5.51
CA LEU A 160 -1.37 0.89 -4.62
C LEU A 160 -0.09 1.47 -5.21
N ASP A 161 -0.06 2.77 -5.46
CA ASP A 161 1.20 3.51 -5.59
C ASP A 161 1.43 4.28 -4.28
N TYR A 162 2.62 4.17 -3.70
CA TYR A 162 2.99 4.82 -2.44
C TYR A 162 4.49 5.12 -2.41
N ALA A 163 4.97 5.68 -1.30
CA ALA A 163 6.41 5.84 -1.07
C ALA A 163 6.81 5.20 0.27
N ALA A 164 7.87 4.40 0.23
CA ALA A 164 8.56 3.93 1.42
C ALA A 164 9.80 4.82 1.64
N CYS A 165 9.93 5.38 2.84
CA CYS A 165 11.01 6.31 3.17
C CYS A 165 11.81 5.85 4.38
N LYS A 166 13.13 5.84 4.23
CA LYS A 166 14.07 5.75 5.35
C LYS A 166 14.90 7.02 5.42
N THR A 167 16.10 7.03 4.85
CA THR A 167 16.90 8.24 4.61
C THR A 167 16.52 8.90 3.29
N ILE A 168 16.18 8.08 2.30
CA ILE A 168 15.65 8.49 1.00
C ILE A 168 14.23 7.93 0.85
N CYS A 169 13.44 8.59 0.03
CA CYS A 169 12.11 8.14 -0.35
C CYS A 169 12.14 7.41 -1.68
N VAL A 170 11.59 6.20 -1.67
CA VAL A 170 11.52 5.32 -2.83
C VAL A 170 10.04 5.11 -3.19
N PRO A 171 9.59 5.57 -4.36
CA PRO A 171 8.28 5.21 -4.87
C PRO A 171 8.18 3.70 -5.05
N ALA A 172 7.08 3.12 -4.57
CA ALA A 172 6.83 1.69 -4.58
C ALA A 172 5.40 1.41 -5.05
N LYS A 173 5.18 0.15 -5.46
CA LYS A 173 3.88 -0.34 -5.89
C LYS A 173 3.50 -1.57 -5.08
N GLY A 174 2.21 -1.70 -4.81
CA GLY A 174 1.64 -2.86 -4.15
C GLY A 174 0.36 -3.30 -4.84
N SER A 175 0.07 -4.60 -4.74
CA SER A 175 -1.23 -5.13 -5.13
C SER A 175 -1.65 -6.24 -4.18
N ALA A 176 -2.93 -6.29 -3.85
CA ALA A 176 -3.50 -7.31 -3.00
C ALA A 176 -4.97 -7.51 -3.39
N ASP A 177 -5.52 -8.70 -3.14
CA ASP A 177 -6.92 -8.98 -3.35
C ASP A 177 -7.50 -9.81 -2.20
N VAL A 178 -8.79 -9.60 -1.93
CA VAL A 178 -9.54 -10.36 -0.94
C VAL A 178 -11.00 -10.47 -1.36
N ILE A 179 -11.67 -11.56 -0.96
CA ILE A 179 -13.10 -11.75 -1.18
C ILE A 179 -13.82 -11.58 0.16
N LEU A 180 -14.79 -10.66 0.20
CA LEU A 180 -15.73 -10.52 1.30
C LEU A 180 -16.99 -11.31 0.98
N SER A 181 -17.16 -12.46 1.63
CA SER A 181 -18.32 -13.33 1.44
C SER A 181 -19.53 -12.85 2.25
N PRO A 182 -20.75 -12.77 1.67
CA PRO A 182 -21.94 -12.34 2.38
C PRO A 182 -22.21 -13.18 3.63
N GLY A 183 -22.75 -12.55 4.67
CA GLY A 183 -23.02 -13.20 5.96
C GLY A 183 -21.82 -13.30 6.90
N THR A 184 -20.59 -13.04 6.44
CA THR A 184 -19.39 -12.97 7.29
C THR A 184 -19.52 -11.83 8.30
N GLN A 185 -19.67 -12.18 9.58
CA GLN A 185 -19.72 -11.19 10.67
C GLN A 185 -18.33 -10.79 11.16
N LYS A 186 -17.39 -11.74 11.14
CA LYS A 186 -16.01 -11.54 11.60
C LYS A 186 -15.07 -12.31 10.67
N GLY A 187 -14.22 -11.58 9.98
CA GLY A 187 -13.16 -12.14 9.14
C GLY A 187 -11.88 -12.35 9.95
N GLU A 188 -10.88 -12.96 9.32
CA GLU A 188 -9.59 -13.25 9.95
C GLU A 188 -8.90 -11.99 10.48
N GLY A 189 -8.93 -10.89 9.71
CA GLY A 189 -8.29 -9.64 10.10
C GLY A 189 -9.15 -8.69 10.90
N SER A 190 -10.30 -9.14 11.41
CA SER A 190 -11.23 -8.27 12.15
C SER A 190 -10.59 -7.66 13.41
N ALA A 191 -9.66 -8.35 14.08
CA ALA A 191 -9.05 -7.82 15.29
C ALA A 191 -8.13 -6.62 15.00
N GLU A 192 -7.32 -6.71 13.96
CA GLU A 192 -6.41 -5.68 13.47
C GLU A 192 -7.20 -4.47 12.97
N ILE A 193 -8.28 -4.72 12.21
CA ILE A 193 -9.20 -3.67 11.75
C ILE A 193 -9.84 -2.94 12.95
N GLU A 194 -10.34 -3.68 13.94
CA GLU A 194 -10.94 -3.08 15.15
C GLU A 194 -9.93 -2.24 15.95
N GLN A 195 -8.66 -2.65 16.02
CA GLN A 195 -7.60 -1.88 16.67
C GLN A 195 -7.29 -0.60 15.89
N ALA A 196 -7.15 -0.69 14.58
CA ALA A 196 -6.91 0.46 13.72
C ALA A 196 -8.07 1.46 13.75
N MET A 197 -9.31 0.99 13.81
CA MET A 197 -10.51 1.83 13.94
C MET A 197 -10.47 2.72 15.20
N LYS A 198 -9.89 2.25 16.31
CA LYS A 198 -9.75 3.05 17.55
C LYS A 198 -8.77 4.21 17.39
N LYS A 199 -7.85 4.12 16.42
CA LYS A 199 -6.85 5.14 16.11
C LYS A 199 -7.33 6.15 15.07
N VAL A 200 -8.46 5.89 14.39
CA VAL A 200 -9.07 6.84 13.45
C VAL A 200 -9.56 8.06 14.24
N PRO A 201 -9.17 9.30 13.85
CA PRO A 201 -9.61 10.49 14.55
C PRO A 201 -11.13 10.60 14.65
N VAL A 202 -11.62 10.91 15.85
CA VAL A 202 -13.04 11.14 16.06
C VAL A 202 -13.38 12.59 15.75
N SER A 203 -14.51 12.82 15.08
CA SER A 203 -14.99 14.18 14.83
C SER A 203 -15.32 14.87 16.16
N ARG A 204 -14.87 16.12 16.31
CA ARG A 204 -15.08 16.93 17.50
C ARG A 204 -15.16 18.40 17.13
N GLU A 205 -16.12 19.11 17.72
CA GLU A 205 -16.25 20.55 17.54
C GLU A 205 -15.11 21.31 18.23
N ILE A 206 -14.77 22.49 17.70
CA ILE A 206 -13.83 23.39 18.36
C ILE A 206 -14.48 23.95 19.63
N GLY A 207 -13.75 23.95 20.74
CA GLY A 207 -14.25 24.37 22.06
C GLY A 207 -14.76 23.23 22.94
N ALA A 208 -14.66 21.98 22.46
CA ALA A 208 -15.06 20.81 23.23
C ALA A 208 -14.22 20.65 24.52
N THR A 209 -14.81 20.10 25.59
CA THR A 209 -14.24 20.11 26.95
C THR A 209 -13.41 18.87 27.28
N GLU A 210 -13.39 17.87 26.41
CA GLU A 210 -12.63 16.64 26.57
C GLU A 210 -11.12 16.88 26.67
N THR A 211 -10.41 15.88 27.18
CA THR A 211 -8.96 15.92 27.42
C THR A 211 -8.12 15.97 26.15
N LEU A 212 -8.63 15.41 25.05
CA LEU A 212 -8.07 15.55 23.71
C LEU A 212 -9.03 16.39 22.86
N ALA A 213 -8.74 17.67 22.65
CA ALA A 213 -9.63 18.58 21.92
C ALA A 213 -8.89 19.81 21.41
N ILE A 214 -9.38 20.37 20.30
CA ILE A 214 -9.03 21.73 19.88
C ILE A 214 -9.95 22.70 20.63
N LYS A 215 -9.37 23.55 21.47
CA LYS A 215 -10.11 24.44 22.37
C LYS A 215 -10.50 25.74 21.69
N GLN A 216 -9.59 26.32 20.92
CA GLN A 216 -9.85 27.59 20.25
C GLN A 216 -8.94 27.75 19.04
N VAL A 217 -9.48 28.38 17.99
CA VAL A 217 -8.71 28.83 16.83
C VAL A 217 -8.91 30.34 16.69
N ARG A 218 -7.83 31.09 16.53
CA ARG A 218 -7.85 32.56 16.34
C ARG A 218 -7.09 32.93 15.08
N LEU A 219 -7.73 33.70 14.21
CA LEU A 219 -7.12 34.28 13.02
C LEU A 219 -6.59 35.69 13.33
N ASP A 220 -5.32 35.90 13.00
CA ASP A 220 -4.64 37.19 13.03
C ASP A 220 -4.28 37.61 11.60
N THR A 221 -5.05 38.54 11.04
CA THR A 221 -4.83 39.13 9.72
C THR A 221 -3.93 40.37 9.76
N ALA A 222 -3.48 40.82 10.94
CA ALA A 222 -2.51 41.90 11.06
C ALA A 222 -1.09 41.42 10.73
N THR A 223 -0.86 40.11 10.74
CA THR A 223 0.40 39.48 10.31
C THR A 223 0.42 39.26 8.78
N ASN A 224 1.62 39.22 8.20
CA ASN A 224 1.83 38.86 6.79
C ASN A 224 2.92 37.78 6.68
N PRO A 225 2.57 36.53 6.30
CA PRO A 225 1.22 36.04 6.02
C PRO A 225 0.31 36.09 7.25
N ALA A 226 -1.01 36.07 7.04
CA ALA A 226 -1.98 35.91 8.13
C ALA A 226 -1.70 34.63 8.91
N ARG A 227 -2.07 34.57 10.19
CA ARG A 227 -1.67 33.50 11.09
C ARG A 227 -2.85 32.95 11.87
N LEU A 228 -2.90 31.63 12.03
CA LEU A 228 -3.78 30.97 12.99
C LEU A 228 -3.00 30.61 14.25
N THR A 229 -3.62 30.88 15.41
CA THR A 229 -3.21 30.33 16.70
C THR A 229 -4.25 29.32 17.15
N ILE A 230 -3.80 28.10 17.46
CA ILE A 230 -4.66 26.97 17.80
C ILE A 230 -4.32 26.53 19.23
N ASP A 231 -5.22 26.79 20.18
CA ASP A 231 -5.11 26.29 21.54
C ASP A 231 -5.71 24.87 21.59
N VAL A 232 -5.00 23.95 22.22
CA VAL A 232 -5.40 22.55 22.34
C VAL A 232 -5.38 22.08 23.80
N SER A 233 -6.01 20.94 24.04
CA SER A 233 -5.77 20.10 25.21
C SER A 233 -5.39 18.72 24.70
N ALA A 234 -4.33 18.16 25.27
CA ALA A 234 -3.93 16.78 25.03
C ALA A 234 -3.34 16.17 26.32
N PRO A 235 -3.65 14.89 26.63
CA PRO A 235 -3.18 14.23 27.85
C PRO A 235 -1.70 13.84 27.81
N SER A 236 -1.08 13.91 26.62
CA SER A 236 0.30 13.50 26.35
C SER A 236 0.86 14.33 25.19
N ALA A 237 2.12 14.07 24.83
CA ALA A 237 2.72 14.59 23.61
C ALA A 237 1.76 14.49 22.42
N SER A 238 1.62 15.59 21.69
CA SER A 238 0.68 15.69 20.57
C SER A 238 1.27 16.45 19.40
N ALA A 239 0.77 16.15 18.21
CA ALA A 239 1.05 16.86 16.98
C ALA A 239 -0.27 17.33 16.35
N LEU A 240 -0.23 18.49 15.72
CA LEU A 240 -1.36 19.06 14.99
C LEU A 240 -1.05 19.03 13.49
N PHE A 241 -2.00 18.51 12.72
CA PHE A 241 -1.97 18.47 11.27
C PHE A 241 -3.10 19.35 10.72
N VAL A 242 -2.90 19.89 9.52
CA VAL A 242 -3.91 20.71 8.84
C VAL A 242 -4.08 20.26 7.40
N GLU A 243 -5.33 20.21 6.94
CA GLU A 243 -5.69 20.06 5.54
C GLU A 243 -6.54 21.27 5.14
N GLY A 244 -6.20 21.90 4.01
CA GLY A 244 -6.93 23.02 3.45
C GLY A 244 -7.67 22.66 2.16
N PRO A 245 -8.34 23.64 1.54
CA PRO A 245 -8.94 23.49 0.22
C PRO A 245 -7.92 23.03 -0.84
N MET A 246 -8.43 22.49 -1.96
CA MET A 246 -7.60 22.13 -3.10
C MET A 246 -6.64 23.27 -3.49
N LYS A 247 -5.38 22.90 -3.74
CA LYS A 247 -4.27 23.80 -4.11
C LYS A 247 -3.73 24.70 -2.99
N TRP A 248 -4.19 24.53 -1.75
CA TRP A 248 -3.56 25.18 -0.59
C TRP A 248 -2.43 24.29 -0.08
N TYR A 249 -1.21 24.84 -0.07
CA TYR A 249 -0.02 24.16 0.43
C TYR A 249 0.34 24.73 1.80
N LEU A 250 -0.47 24.37 2.80
CA LEU A 250 -0.27 24.85 4.17
C LEU A 250 0.93 24.13 4.80
N PRO A 251 1.83 24.86 5.49
CA PRO A 251 2.90 24.22 6.24
C PRO A 251 2.34 23.47 7.43
N MET A 252 3.16 22.57 8.01
CA MET A 252 2.78 21.87 9.22
C MET A 252 2.63 22.86 10.40
N PRO A 253 1.55 22.77 11.20
CA PRO A 253 1.44 23.57 12.42
C PRO A 253 2.59 23.29 13.40
N GLU A 254 3.17 24.36 13.94
CA GLU A 254 4.30 24.30 14.87
C GLU A 254 3.88 24.65 16.29
N PRO A 255 4.48 24.01 17.33
CA PRO A 255 4.36 24.49 18.71
C PRO A 255 4.70 25.98 18.82
N ALA A 256 3.86 26.75 19.50
CA ALA A 256 4.06 28.20 19.65
C ALA A 256 5.33 28.51 20.46
N ASP A 257 5.65 27.68 21.45
CA ASP A 257 6.91 27.70 22.18
C ASP A 257 7.74 26.46 21.82
N LYS A 258 9.00 26.68 21.44
CA LYS A 258 9.94 25.59 21.14
C LYS A 258 10.32 24.79 22.40
N ALA A 259 10.18 25.38 23.60
CA ALA A 259 10.40 24.68 24.87
C ALA A 259 9.28 23.66 25.17
N ASP A 260 8.07 23.89 24.67
CA ASP A 260 6.88 23.05 24.93
C ASP A 260 6.71 21.91 23.90
N LYS A 261 7.73 21.61 23.10
CA LYS A 261 7.68 20.52 22.09
C LYS A 261 7.25 19.17 22.65
N ALA A 262 7.51 18.90 23.94
CA ALA A 262 7.16 17.64 24.57
C ALA A 262 5.65 17.47 24.78
N ASN A 263 4.90 18.55 25.02
CA ASN A 263 3.44 18.52 25.13
C ASN A 263 2.84 19.91 24.81
N PRO A 264 2.82 20.31 23.53
CA PRO A 264 2.39 21.63 23.14
C PRO A 264 0.89 21.85 23.45
N GLN A 265 0.59 22.93 24.16
CA GLN A 265 -0.80 23.37 24.41
C GLN A 265 -1.28 24.42 23.40
N ARG A 266 -0.36 24.90 22.55
CA ARG A 266 -0.64 25.89 21.52
C ARG A 266 0.20 25.63 20.29
N PHE A 267 -0.45 25.67 19.14
CA PHE A 267 0.17 25.61 17.82
C PHE A 267 -0.03 26.93 17.08
N VAL A 268 0.88 27.19 16.15
CA VAL A 268 0.84 28.31 15.22
C VAL A 268 0.89 27.75 13.80
N LEU A 269 0.02 28.28 12.95
CA LEU A 269 -0.03 27.97 11.53
C LEU A 269 -0.02 29.29 10.74
N PRO A 270 1.11 29.65 10.09
CA PRO A 270 1.08 30.72 9.11
C PRO A 270 0.28 30.26 7.88
N LEU A 271 -0.62 31.12 7.39
CA LEU A 271 -1.41 30.90 6.17
C LEU A 271 -0.59 31.30 4.95
N GLU A 272 0.57 30.65 4.77
CA GLU A 272 1.39 30.72 3.57
C GLU A 272 1.06 29.59 2.60
N GLY A 273 1.66 29.62 1.40
CA GLY A 273 1.41 28.61 0.37
C GLY A 273 -0.01 28.64 -0.23
N LEU A 274 -0.74 29.74 -0.04
CA LEU A 274 -2.05 29.96 -0.62
C LEU A 274 -1.95 30.27 -2.13
N PRO A 275 -2.92 29.84 -2.96
CA PRO A 275 -3.01 30.27 -4.34
C PRO A 275 -3.05 31.81 -4.47
N LYS A 276 -2.48 32.34 -5.54
CA LYS A 276 -2.56 33.78 -5.83
C LYS A 276 -4.02 34.22 -5.89
N GLY A 277 -4.37 35.25 -5.12
CA GLY A 277 -5.74 35.77 -5.05
C GLY A 277 -6.72 34.92 -4.23
N ALA A 278 -6.23 33.96 -3.44
CA ALA A 278 -7.08 33.18 -2.54
C ALA A 278 -7.77 34.09 -1.50
N THR A 279 -9.08 33.93 -1.37
CA THR A 279 -9.86 34.53 -0.28
C THR A 279 -9.79 33.63 0.94
N LEU A 280 -9.60 34.19 2.13
CA LEU A 280 -9.65 33.40 3.38
C LEU A 280 -11.09 33.04 3.75
N ALA A 281 -11.95 34.05 3.85
CA ALA A 281 -13.32 33.93 4.33
C ALA A 281 -14.12 32.83 3.60
N GLY A 282 -14.84 32.02 4.39
CA GLY A 282 -15.71 30.95 3.89
C GLY A 282 -15.01 29.64 3.54
N ASN A 283 -13.67 29.63 3.44
CA ASN A 283 -12.92 28.38 3.27
C ASN A 283 -12.85 27.60 4.59
N GLU A 284 -12.76 26.29 4.48
CA GLU A 284 -12.72 25.38 5.61
C GLU A 284 -11.34 24.73 5.71
N LEU A 285 -10.81 24.69 6.93
CA LEU A 285 -9.62 23.94 7.29
C LEU A 285 -10.04 22.75 8.15
N ARG A 286 -9.46 21.59 7.89
CA ARG A 286 -9.57 20.42 8.77
C ARG A 286 -8.31 20.32 9.60
N PHE A 287 -8.48 20.28 10.91
CA PHE A 287 -7.39 20.02 11.84
C PHE A 287 -7.48 18.61 12.39
N THR A 288 -6.36 17.91 12.42
CA THR A 288 -6.24 16.61 13.10
C THR A 288 -5.24 16.78 14.25
N LEU A 289 -5.71 16.64 15.49
CA LEU A 289 -4.84 16.61 16.68
C LEU A 289 -4.60 15.15 17.05
N SER A 290 -3.34 14.72 17.06
CA SER A 290 -2.92 13.32 17.26
C SER A 290 -2.01 13.19 18.47
N THR A 291 -2.17 12.13 19.25
CA THR A 291 -1.19 11.68 20.27
C THR A 291 -0.40 10.46 19.81
N GLY A 292 -0.55 10.03 18.54
CA GLY A 292 -0.01 8.76 18.02
C GLY A 292 -0.87 7.54 18.35
N GLU A 293 -1.57 7.55 19.49
CA GLU A 293 -2.49 6.46 19.90
C GLU A 293 -3.97 6.82 19.73
N ALA A 294 -4.29 8.11 19.74
CA ALA A 294 -5.64 8.63 19.53
C ALA A 294 -5.60 9.92 18.72
N GLY A 295 -6.72 10.26 18.10
CA GLY A 295 -6.85 11.51 17.36
C GLY A 295 -8.25 12.12 17.47
N VAL A 296 -8.32 13.43 17.26
CA VAL A 296 -9.57 14.15 17.00
C VAL A 296 -9.44 14.97 15.73
N GLU A 297 -10.54 15.07 14.99
CA GLU A 297 -10.66 15.93 13.82
C GLU A 297 -11.68 17.04 14.07
N SER A 298 -11.32 18.27 13.74
CA SER A 298 -12.20 19.43 13.86
C SER A 298 -12.16 20.26 12.59
N LEU A 299 -13.32 20.76 12.18
CA LEU A 299 -13.44 21.68 11.05
C LEU A 299 -13.44 23.12 11.55
N TYR A 300 -12.72 23.99 10.86
CA TYR A 300 -12.67 25.41 11.13
C TYR A 300 -12.98 26.19 9.86
N ARG A 301 -14.09 26.93 9.88
CA ARG A 301 -14.42 27.86 8.81
C ARG A 301 -13.74 29.21 9.07
N LEU A 302 -12.94 29.65 8.11
CA LEU A 302 -12.28 30.96 8.16
C LEU A 302 -13.33 32.08 8.10
N PRO A 303 -13.29 33.06 9.03
CA PRO A 303 -14.25 34.15 9.11
C PRO A 303 -14.11 35.16 7.97
#